data_AF-A0A553NMP1-F1
#
_entry.id   AF-A0A553NMP1-F1
#
_cell.length_a   1.000
_cell.length_b   1.000
_cell.length_c   1.000
_cell.angle_alpha   90.00
_cell.angle_beta   90.00
_cell.angle_gamma   90.00
#
_symmetry.space_group_name_H-M   'P 1'
#
loop_
_entity.id
_entity.type
_entity.pdbx_description
1 polymer ?
#
loop_
_entity_poly.entity_id
_entity_poly.type
_entity_poly.pdbx_seq_one_letter_code
_entity_poly.pdbx_strand_id
1 'polypeptide(L)'
;MPPLLLLALVSLCVTAEDQESTLLRLDDVSAAEAFIDGAEVSVIGFFQNEAVKGYKEFVEAARQMKEVPVALCSEQEVWAKYGIPSDTISLFRKEHFTLSGAKKVDTEGFVRFMIINNLRFVTEYNQASAVGLFQSPVKTHLLLITDRGHTPSDPLQELFRENAKKYAGKQRDLPRIGIYDVTLDRKWLMAPGEISTERVQNFCNAFLDGELQKQNEAGFSEDRTEL
;
A
#
# COMPACT_ATOMS: atom_id res chain seq x y z
N MET A 1 30.67 -24.28 -44.26
CA MET A 1 30.79 -22.97 -43.58
C MET A 1 29.84 -21.99 -44.25
N PRO A 2 28.69 -21.65 -43.64
CA PRO A 2 27.90 -20.48 -44.05
C PRO A 2 28.36 -19.24 -43.26
N PRO A 3 28.18 -18.01 -43.78
CA PRO A 3 28.63 -16.81 -43.10
C PRO A 3 27.72 -16.46 -41.93
N LEU A 4 28.34 -16.10 -40.79
CA LEU A 4 27.69 -15.54 -39.61
C LEU A 4 26.96 -14.24 -39.99
N LEU A 5 25.64 -14.21 -39.83
CA LEU A 5 24.84 -13.00 -39.91
C LEU A 5 25.00 -12.24 -38.58
N LEU A 6 25.92 -11.28 -38.53
CA LEU A 6 26.12 -10.41 -37.37
C LEU A 6 25.06 -9.29 -37.41
N LEU A 7 23.91 -9.52 -36.76
CA LEU A 7 22.92 -8.47 -36.49
C LEU A 7 23.45 -7.59 -35.36
N ALA A 8 24.18 -6.53 -35.72
CA ALA A 8 24.51 -5.45 -34.80
C ALA A 8 23.24 -4.63 -34.52
N LEU A 9 22.57 -4.91 -33.40
CA LEU A 9 21.59 -4.01 -32.81
C LEU A 9 22.35 -2.79 -32.29
N VAL A 10 22.38 -1.73 -33.09
CA VAL A 10 22.75 -0.40 -32.63
C VAL A 10 21.65 0.04 -31.68
N SER A 11 21.79 -0.27 -30.40
CA SER A 11 21.05 0.43 -29.36
C SER A 11 21.53 1.87 -29.42
N LEU A 12 20.68 2.76 -29.95
CA LEU A 12 20.85 4.19 -29.70
C LEU A 12 20.76 4.35 -28.19
N CYS A 13 21.91 4.42 -27.51
CA CYS A 13 22.00 5.08 -26.22
C CYS A 13 21.67 6.55 -26.47
N VAL A 14 20.39 6.88 -26.38
CA VAL A 14 19.97 8.25 -26.11
C VAL A 14 20.55 8.57 -24.74
N THR A 15 21.50 9.49 -24.74
CA THR A 15 22.06 10.08 -23.52
C THR A 15 20.90 10.66 -22.72
N ALA A 16 20.73 10.18 -21.49
CA ALA A 16 19.78 10.72 -20.54
C ALA A 16 20.12 12.20 -20.32
N GLU A 17 19.37 13.08 -20.98
CA GLU A 17 19.26 14.47 -20.60
C GLU A 17 18.42 14.51 -19.33
N ASP A 18 18.93 15.18 -18.29
CA ASP A 18 18.20 15.57 -17.09
C ASP A 18 16.92 16.32 -17.49
N GLN A 19 15.83 15.58 -17.63
CA GLN A 19 14.52 16.13 -17.92
C GLN A 19 13.71 16.06 -16.62
N GLU A 20 13.24 17.22 -16.14
CA GLU A 20 12.21 17.31 -15.11
C GLU A 20 11.17 16.22 -15.37
N SER A 21 11.07 15.23 -14.47
CA SER A 21 10.31 14.01 -14.72
C SER A 21 8.80 14.33 -14.71
N THR A 22 8.30 14.83 -15.83
CA THR A 22 6.88 14.99 -16.07
C THR A 22 6.29 13.59 -16.19
N LEU A 23 5.33 13.25 -15.32
CA LEU A 23 4.64 11.96 -15.39
C LEU A 23 3.99 11.79 -16.77
N LEU A 24 3.99 10.54 -17.25
CA LEU A 24 3.31 10.17 -18.48
C LEU A 24 1.84 10.58 -18.41
N ARG A 25 1.32 11.23 -19.46
CA ARG A 25 -0.10 11.52 -19.63
C ARG A 25 -0.72 10.53 -20.59
N LEU A 26 -1.89 10.02 -20.22
CA LEU A 26 -2.65 9.05 -21.00
C LEU A 26 -3.79 9.79 -21.70
N ASP A 27 -3.67 9.89 -23.02
CA ASP A 27 -4.53 10.73 -23.86
C ASP A 27 -5.72 9.97 -24.47
N ASP A 28 -5.77 8.64 -24.32
CA ASP A 28 -6.89 7.83 -24.77
C ASP A 28 -6.95 6.47 -24.04
N VAL A 29 -8.02 5.74 -24.34
CA VAL A 29 -8.29 4.40 -23.79
C VAL A 29 -7.22 3.38 -24.15
N SER A 30 -6.68 3.43 -25.37
CA SER A 30 -5.68 2.49 -25.87
C SER A 30 -4.35 2.68 -25.14
N ALA A 31 -3.93 3.94 -24.93
CA ALA A 31 -2.76 4.30 -24.16
C ALA A 31 -2.89 3.84 -22.70
N ALA A 32 -4.08 4.04 -22.09
CA ALA A 32 -4.34 3.58 -20.73
C ALA A 32 -4.27 2.05 -20.60
N GLU A 33 -4.84 1.31 -21.56
CA GLU A 33 -4.75 -0.15 -21.60
C GLU A 33 -3.30 -0.63 -21.77
N ALA A 34 -2.58 -0.09 -22.75
CA ALA A 34 -1.19 -0.44 -22.99
C ALA A 34 -0.30 -0.14 -21.76
N PHE A 35 -0.57 0.97 -21.07
CA PHE A 35 0.11 1.32 -19.82
C PHE A 35 -0.19 0.32 -18.70
N ILE A 36 -1.47 -0.06 -18.53
CA ILE A 36 -1.89 -1.03 -17.52
C ILE A 36 -1.29 -2.41 -17.80
N ASP A 37 -1.30 -2.83 -19.06
CA ASP A 37 -0.77 -4.12 -19.50
C ASP A 37 0.77 -4.16 -19.54
N GLY A 38 1.44 -3.01 -19.47
CA GLY A 38 2.90 -2.90 -19.50
C GLY A 38 3.60 -3.43 -18.24
N ALA A 39 2.90 -3.53 -17.11
CA ALA A 39 3.48 -3.94 -15.83
C ALA A 39 2.53 -4.84 -15.02
N GLU A 40 3.06 -5.57 -14.02
CA GLU A 40 2.23 -6.34 -13.09
C GLU A 40 1.31 -5.43 -12.27
N VAL A 41 1.86 -4.28 -11.85
CA VAL A 41 1.20 -3.23 -11.09
C VAL A 41 1.50 -1.89 -11.75
N SER A 42 0.47 -1.08 -11.96
CA SER A 42 0.58 0.27 -12.53
C SER A 42 -0.39 1.21 -11.83
N VAL A 43 -0.07 2.50 -11.80
CA VAL A 43 -0.89 3.49 -11.07
C VAL A 43 -1.21 4.68 -11.94
N ILE A 44 -2.49 5.08 -11.90
CA ILE A 44 -3.00 6.21 -12.66
C ILE A 44 -3.65 7.20 -11.69
N GLY A 45 -3.17 8.44 -11.73
CA GLY A 45 -3.85 9.59 -11.12
C GLY A 45 -4.87 10.16 -12.10
N PHE A 46 -6.15 9.97 -11.81
CA PHE A 46 -7.25 10.57 -12.54
C PHE A 46 -7.53 11.95 -11.96
N PHE A 47 -7.10 13.00 -12.66
CA PHE A 47 -7.30 14.38 -12.23
C PHE A 47 -7.78 15.23 -13.41
N GLN A 48 -8.84 16.03 -13.19
CA GLN A 48 -9.35 16.93 -14.22
C GLN A 48 -8.29 17.97 -14.63
N ASN A 49 -7.51 18.46 -13.68
CA ASN A 49 -6.44 19.42 -13.88
C ASN A 49 -5.51 19.49 -12.65
N GLU A 50 -4.45 20.29 -12.76
CA GLU A 50 -3.39 20.42 -11.75
C GLU A 50 -3.80 21.23 -10.51
N ALA A 51 -4.93 21.96 -10.59
CA ALA A 51 -5.45 22.74 -9.47
C ALA A 51 -6.25 21.87 -8.47
N VAL A 52 -6.55 20.62 -8.82
CA VAL A 52 -7.26 19.69 -7.95
C VAL A 52 -6.41 19.35 -6.73
N LYS A 53 -7.04 19.37 -5.56
CA LYS A 53 -6.40 19.00 -4.30
C LYS A 53 -5.89 17.56 -4.37
N GLY A 54 -4.63 17.33 -4.00
CA GLY A 54 -3.98 16.02 -4.05
C GLY A 54 -3.14 15.79 -5.31
N TYR A 55 -3.29 16.62 -6.36
CA TYR A 55 -2.48 16.50 -7.59
C TYR A 55 -0.98 16.66 -7.30
N LYS A 56 -0.60 17.73 -6.59
CA LYS A 56 0.81 18.02 -6.28
C LYS A 56 1.43 16.94 -5.40
N GLU A 57 0.70 16.50 -4.39
CA GLU A 57 1.11 15.44 -3.47
C GLU A 57 1.32 14.12 -4.21
N PHE A 58 0.43 13.79 -5.16
CA PHE A 58 0.56 12.62 -6.03
C PHE A 58 1.80 12.70 -6.91
N VAL A 59 2.04 13.84 -7.58
CA VAL A 59 3.22 14.04 -8.44
C VAL A 59 4.50 13.91 -7.64
N GLU A 60 4.59 14.51 -6.45
CA GLU A 60 5.74 14.37 -5.56
C GLU A 60 5.96 12.92 -5.13
N ALA A 61 4.89 12.22 -4.78
CA ALA A 61 4.99 10.84 -4.32
C ALA A 61 5.38 9.88 -5.45
N ALA A 62 4.91 10.13 -6.68
CA ALA A 62 5.30 9.36 -7.86
C ALA A 62 6.81 9.40 -8.13
N ARG A 63 7.49 10.53 -7.83
CA ARG A 63 8.96 10.65 -7.95
C ARG A 63 9.72 9.73 -6.98
N GLN A 64 9.11 9.39 -5.85
CA GLN A 64 9.71 8.47 -4.88
C GLN A 64 9.56 7.00 -5.30
N MET A 65 8.68 6.71 -6.24
CA MET A 65 8.30 5.37 -6.66
C MET A 65 8.99 4.99 -7.97
N LYS A 66 10.29 4.66 -7.92
CA LYS A 66 11.07 4.30 -9.13
C LYS A 66 10.70 2.95 -9.74
N GLU A 67 10.11 2.04 -8.97
CA GLU A 67 9.86 0.66 -9.39
C GLU A 67 8.44 0.42 -9.92
N VAL A 68 7.51 1.34 -9.66
CA VAL A 68 6.11 1.22 -10.09
C VAL A 68 5.83 2.27 -11.15
N PRO A 69 5.36 1.90 -12.35
CA PRO A 69 5.00 2.89 -13.35
C PRO A 69 3.80 3.70 -12.88
N VAL A 70 3.92 5.03 -12.97
CA VAL A 70 2.89 5.99 -12.59
C VAL A 70 2.57 6.92 -13.76
N ALA A 71 1.28 7.15 -14.01
CA ALA A 71 0.77 8.03 -15.05
C ALA A 71 -0.35 8.95 -14.54
N LEU A 72 -0.70 9.94 -15.35
CA LEU A 72 -1.81 10.88 -15.18
C LEU A 72 -2.84 10.70 -16.30
N CYS A 73 -4.12 10.89 -15.99
CA CYS A 73 -5.18 10.85 -16.99
C CYS A 73 -6.28 11.88 -16.69
N SER A 74 -6.55 12.77 -17.65
CA SER A 74 -7.67 13.73 -17.62
C SER A 74 -8.87 13.31 -18.45
N GLU A 75 -8.71 12.24 -19.25
CA GLU A 75 -9.64 11.87 -20.32
C GLU A 75 -10.89 11.15 -19.79
N GLN A 76 -12.04 11.82 -19.90
CA GLN A 76 -13.31 11.34 -19.34
C GLN A 76 -13.76 9.98 -19.90
N GLU A 77 -13.38 9.65 -21.14
CA GLU A 77 -13.65 8.34 -21.73
C GLU A 77 -12.90 7.21 -21.01
N VAL A 78 -11.64 7.46 -20.63
CA VAL A 78 -10.82 6.54 -19.84
C VAL A 78 -11.41 6.39 -18.43
N TRP A 79 -11.86 7.50 -17.83
CA TRP A 79 -12.49 7.50 -16.51
C TRP A 79 -13.76 6.64 -16.51
N ALA A 80 -14.61 6.81 -17.53
CA ALA A 80 -15.83 6.03 -17.69
C ALA A 80 -15.55 4.53 -17.84
N LYS A 81 -14.53 4.16 -18.63
CA LYS A 81 -14.13 2.75 -18.83
C LYS A 81 -13.75 2.05 -17.52
N TYR A 82 -13.04 2.74 -16.63
CA TYR A 82 -12.60 2.19 -15.36
C TYR A 82 -13.52 2.53 -14.18
N GLY A 83 -14.69 3.12 -14.43
CA GLY A 83 -15.69 3.43 -13.41
C GLY A 83 -15.23 4.50 -12.40
N ILE A 84 -14.47 5.50 -12.86
CA ILE A 84 -13.94 6.60 -12.05
C ILE A 84 -14.90 7.79 -12.10
N PRO A 85 -15.62 8.11 -11.02
CA PRO A 85 -16.67 9.14 -11.04
C PRO A 85 -16.16 10.56 -10.75
N SER A 86 -14.95 10.68 -10.20
CA SER A 86 -14.35 11.94 -9.75
C SER A 86 -12.84 11.78 -9.63
N ASP A 87 -12.13 12.89 -9.41
CA ASP A 87 -10.68 12.88 -9.19
C ASP A 87 -10.28 11.81 -8.16
N THR A 88 -9.45 10.86 -8.59
CA THR A 88 -9.13 9.65 -7.83
C THR A 88 -7.77 9.13 -8.26
N ILE A 89 -7.05 8.49 -7.34
CA ILE A 89 -5.86 7.72 -7.69
C ILE A 89 -6.23 6.24 -7.65
N SER A 90 -5.86 5.49 -8.68
CA SER A 90 -6.18 4.06 -8.79
C SER A 90 -4.94 3.24 -9.11
N LEU A 91 -4.88 2.07 -8.50
CA LEU A 91 -3.87 1.04 -8.76
C LEU A 91 -4.50 -0.08 -9.57
N PHE A 92 -3.82 -0.48 -10.63
CA PHE A 92 -4.21 -1.56 -11.53
C PHE A 92 -3.25 -2.73 -11.35
N ARG A 93 -3.79 -3.94 -11.28
CA ARG A 93 -3.03 -5.18 -11.17
C ARG A 93 -3.62 -6.22 -12.12
N LYS A 94 -2.75 -6.91 -12.87
CA LYS A 94 -3.16 -7.91 -13.87
C LYS A 94 -4.03 -9.05 -13.34
N GLU A 95 -3.87 -9.45 -12.08
CA GLU A 95 -4.47 -10.67 -11.53
C GLU A 95 -5.67 -10.44 -10.60
N HIS A 96 -6.02 -9.20 -10.25
CA HIS A 96 -7.21 -8.91 -9.42
C HIS A 96 -7.62 -7.45 -9.64
N PHE A 97 -8.73 -7.25 -10.37
CA PHE A 97 -9.38 -5.95 -10.46
C PHE A 97 -9.96 -5.60 -9.08
N THR A 98 -9.28 -4.76 -8.31
CA THR A 98 -9.88 -4.10 -7.16
C THR A 98 -9.45 -2.65 -7.13
N LEU A 99 -10.40 -1.78 -7.44
CA LEU A 99 -10.29 -0.33 -7.33
C LEU A 99 -10.17 0.03 -5.84
N SER A 100 -8.96 0.33 -5.37
CA SER A 100 -8.78 1.03 -4.10
C SER A 100 -8.71 2.52 -4.39
N GLY A 101 -9.88 3.16 -4.41
CA GLY A 101 -9.97 4.63 -4.46
C GLY A 101 -9.37 5.20 -3.18
N ALA A 102 -8.25 5.90 -3.30
CA ALA A 102 -7.64 6.61 -2.17
C ALA A 102 -8.53 7.78 -1.72
N LYS A 103 -9.13 7.70 -0.53
CA LYS A 103 -9.76 8.85 0.13
C LYS A 103 -8.71 9.61 0.92
N LYS A 104 -8.42 10.84 0.49
CA LYS A 104 -7.58 11.87 1.16
C LYS A 104 -6.20 11.35 1.55
N VAL A 105 -5.22 11.67 0.72
CA VAL A 105 -3.88 11.11 0.88
C VAL A 105 -2.86 12.25 0.76
N ASP A 106 -2.12 12.50 1.84
CA ASP A 106 -0.88 13.28 1.81
C ASP A 106 0.24 12.43 1.18
N THR A 107 1.39 13.05 0.85
CA THR A 107 2.49 12.35 0.16
C THR A 107 2.93 11.06 0.88
N GLU A 108 3.02 11.08 2.21
CA GLU A 108 3.40 9.91 3.02
C GLU A 108 2.34 8.82 2.99
N GLY A 109 1.07 9.18 3.16
CA GLY A 109 -0.06 8.27 3.03
C GLY A 109 -0.10 7.62 1.65
N PHE A 110 0.34 8.32 0.60
CA PHE A 110 0.33 7.81 -0.76
C PHE A 110 1.43 6.79 -0.97
N VAL A 111 2.66 7.13 -0.62
CA VAL A 111 3.79 6.19 -0.68
C VAL A 111 3.47 4.93 0.12
N ARG A 112 2.86 5.08 1.30
CA ARG A 112 2.40 3.95 2.10
C ARG A 112 1.30 3.13 1.42
N PHE A 113 0.28 3.78 0.87
CA PHE A 113 -0.79 3.12 0.12
C PHE A 113 -0.22 2.31 -1.04
N MET A 114 0.70 2.90 -1.79
CA MET A 114 1.38 2.26 -2.91
C MET A 114 2.16 1.03 -2.45
N ILE A 115 2.93 1.13 -1.35
CA ILE A 115 3.70 -0.02 -0.86
C ILE A 115 2.78 -1.14 -0.35
N ILE A 116 1.73 -0.81 0.40
CA ILE A 116 0.77 -1.80 0.91
C ILE A 116 0.05 -2.53 -0.23
N ASN A 117 -0.36 -1.79 -1.27
CA ASN A 117 -1.13 -2.35 -2.37
C ASN A 117 -0.25 -2.93 -3.50
N ASN A 118 1.05 -2.58 -3.56
CA ASN A 118 2.02 -3.17 -4.49
C ASN A 118 2.52 -4.52 -3.99
N LEU A 119 2.61 -4.73 -2.67
CA LEU A 119 2.91 -6.05 -2.12
C LEU A 119 1.77 -7.03 -2.42
N ARG A 120 2.11 -8.18 -3.01
CA ARG A 120 1.18 -9.31 -3.04
C ARG A 120 0.82 -9.66 -1.60
N PHE A 121 -0.48 -9.82 -1.30
CA PHE A 121 -0.94 -10.20 0.05
C PHE A 121 -0.22 -11.44 0.58
N VAL A 122 0.14 -12.35 -0.33
CA VAL A 122 1.01 -13.50 -0.07
C VAL A 122 2.18 -13.42 -1.04
N THR A 123 3.40 -13.43 -0.50
CA THR A 123 4.64 -13.44 -1.27
C THR A 123 5.42 -14.69 -0.91
N GLU A 124 5.79 -15.48 -1.92
CA GLU A 124 6.66 -16.64 -1.71
C GLU A 124 8.05 -16.16 -1.29
N TYR A 125 8.61 -16.79 -0.26
CA TYR A 125 9.96 -16.46 0.22
C TYR A 125 11.03 -17.16 -0.62
N ASN A 126 11.79 -16.38 -1.38
CA ASN A 126 12.94 -16.84 -2.14
C ASN A 126 14.02 -15.75 -2.24
N GLN A 127 15.15 -16.02 -2.89
CA GLN A 127 16.25 -15.07 -2.99
C GLN A 127 15.86 -13.75 -3.69
N ALA A 128 14.93 -13.80 -4.65
CA ALA A 128 14.48 -12.61 -5.37
C ALA A 128 13.53 -11.75 -4.50
N SER A 129 12.64 -12.37 -3.73
CA SER A 129 11.67 -11.64 -2.90
C SER A 129 12.22 -11.17 -1.55
N ALA A 130 13.29 -11.78 -1.04
CA ALA A 130 13.84 -11.47 0.28
C ALA A 130 14.26 -10.00 0.42
N VAL A 131 14.92 -9.43 -0.59
CA VAL A 131 15.39 -8.04 -0.54
C VAL A 131 14.20 -7.08 -0.37
N GLY A 132 13.16 -7.22 -1.20
CA GLY A 132 11.96 -6.39 -1.12
C GLY A 132 11.18 -6.58 0.19
N LEU A 133 11.10 -7.82 0.70
CA LEU A 133 10.46 -8.11 2.00
C LEU A 133 11.18 -7.39 3.16
N PHE A 134 12.51 -7.41 3.20
CA PHE A 134 13.27 -6.79 4.30
C PHE A 134 13.40 -5.27 4.17
N GLN A 135 13.37 -4.74 2.95
CA GLN A 135 13.35 -3.29 2.70
C GLN A 135 11.93 -2.69 2.85
N SER A 136 10.91 -3.52 2.98
CA SER A 136 9.53 -3.09 3.16
C SER A 136 9.33 -2.27 4.44
N PRO A 137 8.45 -1.25 4.43
CA PRO A 137 7.94 -0.63 5.65
C PRO A 137 7.06 -1.58 6.48
N VAL A 138 6.58 -2.69 5.91
CA VAL A 138 5.88 -3.74 6.66
C VAL A 138 6.89 -4.48 7.52
N LYS A 139 6.83 -4.29 8.85
CA LYS A 139 7.80 -4.86 9.80
C LYS A 139 7.38 -6.19 10.41
N THR A 140 6.12 -6.58 10.24
CA THR A 140 5.59 -7.84 10.80
C THR A 140 5.16 -8.74 9.64
N HIS A 141 5.70 -9.95 9.60
CA HIS A 141 5.39 -10.94 8.56
C HIS A 141 4.79 -12.17 9.21
N LEU A 142 3.64 -12.62 8.71
CA LEU A 142 3.10 -13.95 9.01
C LEU A 142 3.69 -14.93 8.00
N LEU A 143 4.27 -16.03 8.49
CA LEU A 143 4.91 -17.04 7.65
C LEU A 143 4.06 -18.31 7.62
N LEU A 144 3.74 -18.79 6.41
CA LEU A 144 3.22 -20.12 6.18
C LEU A 144 4.38 -21.03 5.76
N ILE A 145 4.68 -22.05 6.55
CA ILE A 145 5.76 -23.02 6.28
C ILE A 145 5.12 -24.35 5.92
N THR A 146 5.36 -24.84 4.69
CA THR A 146 4.82 -26.10 4.16
C THR A 146 5.91 -26.91 3.47
N ASP A 147 5.64 -28.17 3.14
CA ASP A 147 6.54 -28.96 2.31
C ASP A 147 6.56 -28.46 0.84
N ARG A 148 7.59 -28.87 0.09
CA ARG A 148 7.71 -28.54 -1.34
C ARG A 148 6.80 -29.48 -2.15
N GLY A 149 5.52 -29.13 -2.21
CA GLY A 149 4.53 -29.87 -3.00
C GLY A 149 3.21 -29.15 -3.24
N HIS A 150 2.96 -28.05 -2.51
CA HIS A 150 1.71 -27.33 -2.58
C HIS A 150 1.68 -26.33 -3.74
N THR A 151 0.62 -26.42 -4.56
CA THR A 151 0.35 -25.46 -5.63
C THR A 151 -0.39 -24.22 -5.09
N PRO A 152 -0.43 -23.10 -5.84
CA PRO A 152 -1.24 -21.92 -5.50
C PRO A 152 -2.74 -22.17 -5.29
N SER A 153 -3.23 -23.35 -5.66
CA SER A 153 -4.60 -23.86 -5.52
C SER A 153 -4.77 -24.80 -4.33
N ASP A 154 -3.75 -24.97 -3.49
CA ASP A 154 -3.86 -25.77 -2.27
C ASP A 154 -4.82 -25.10 -1.28
N PRO A 155 -5.75 -25.85 -0.64
CA PRO A 155 -6.75 -25.27 0.26
C PRO A 155 -6.14 -24.44 1.41
N LEU A 156 -4.96 -24.82 1.91
CA LEU A 156 -4.27 -24.08 2.96
C LEU A 156 -3.68 -22.77 2.42
N GLN A 157 -3.17 -22.78 1.19
CA GLN A 157 -2.69 -21.55 0.54
C GLN A 157 -3.83 -20.59 0.20
N GLU A 158 -4.99 -21.11 -0.22
CA GLU A 158 -6.18 -20.30 -0.47
C GLU A 158 -6.70 -19.67 0.83
N LEU A 159 -6.82 -20.45 1.90
CA LEU A 159 -7.18 -19.95 3.23
C LEU A 159 -6.22 -18.84 3.70
N PHE A 160 -4.91 -19.05 3.51
CA PHE A 160 -3.90 -18.07 3.87
C PHE A 160 -4.04 -16.77 3.06
N ARG A 161 -4.31 -16.88 1.75
CA ARG A 161 -4.51 -15.73 0.86
C ARG A 161 -5.77 -14.94 1.19
N GLU A 162 -6.89 -15.62 1.45
CA GLU A 162 -8.14 -14.95 1.82
C GLU A 162 -8.03 -14.22 3.16
N ASN A 163 -7.34 -14.81 4.14
CA ASN A 163 -7.10 -14.13 5.41
C ASN A 163 -6.10 -12.98 5.28
N ALA A 164 -5.07 -13.09 4.45
CA ALA A 164 -4.10 -12.02 4.24
C ALA A 164 -4.76 -10.69 3.82
N LYS A 165 -5.82 -10.75 3.00
CA LYS A 165 -6.64 -9.57 2.62
C LYS A 165 -7.22 -8.83 3.83
N LYS A 166 -7.65 -9.55 4.87
CA LYS A 166 -8.25 -8.97 6.10
C LYS A 166 -7.24 -8.21 6.97
N TYR A 167 -5.94 -8.44 6.77
CA TYR A 167 -4.86 -7.84 7.55
C TYR A 167 -4.00 -6.88 6.72
N ALA A 168 -4.33 -6.68 5.45
CA ALA A 168 -3.65 -5.73 4.59
C ALA A 168 -3.71 -4.31 5.15
N GLY A 169 -2.56 -3.65 5.25
CA GLY A 169 -2.44 -2.29 5.76
C GLY A 169 -2.75 -2.10 7.25
N LYS A 170 -3.09 -3.17 7.99
CA LYS A 170 -3.20 -3.09 9.45
C LYS A 170 -1.81 -2.92 10.04
N GLN A 171 -1.55 -1.74 10.57
CA GLN A 171 -0.37 -1.50 11.38
C GLN A 171 -0.66 -1.95 12.82
N ARG A 172 0.32 -2.60 13.44
CA ARG A 172 0.41 -2.55 14.89
C ARG A 172 0.88 -1.15 15.23
N ASP A 173 0.09 -0.42 16.01
CA ASP A 173 0.42 0.92 16.49
C ASP A 173 1.61 0.93 17.48
N LEU A 174 2.56 0.01 17.38
CA LEU A 174 3.67 -0.15 18.32
C LEU A 174 4.85 0.76 17.97
N PRO A 175 5.67 1.19 18.97
CA PRO A 175 5.53 0.91 20.39
C PRO A 175 4.34 1.65 21.04
N ARG A 176 3.72 1.03 22.06
CA ARG A 176 2.63 1.62 22.86
C ARG A 176 2.97 1.55 24.34
N ILE A 177 2.54 2.57 25.07
CA ILE A 177 2.52 2.55 26.54
C ILE A 177 1.15 2.05 26.97
N GLY A 178 1.13 1.10 27.89
CA GLY A 178 -0.08 0.58 28.47
C GLY A 178 0.01 0.54 29.99
N ILE A 179 -1.13 0.70 30.64
CA ILE A 179 -1.31 0.46 32.08
C ILE A 179 -2.12 -0.83 32.19
N TYR A 180 -1.69 -1.73 33.06
CA TYR A 180 -2.40 -2.94 33.42
C TYR A 180 -2.71 -2.91 34.91
N ASP A 181 -3.98 -2.98 35.27
CA ASP A 181 -4.44 -3.11 36.65
C ASP A 181 -4.75 -4.59 36.92
N VAL A 182 -3.95 -5.18 37.81
CA VAL A 182 -4.04 -6.60 38.18
C VAL A 182 -5.34 -6.90 38.95
N THR A 183 -5.83 -5.94 39.71
CA THR A 183 -7.03 -6.11 40.55
C THR A 183 -8.28 -6.14 39.67
N LEU A 184 -8.30 -5.27 38.65
CA LEU A 184 -9.40 -5.17 37.71
C LEU A 184 -9.29 -6.13 36.53
N ASP A 185 -8.14 -6.80 36.36
CA ASP A 185 -7.78 -7.58 35.17
C ASP A 185 -8.04 -6.79 33.88
N ARG A 186 -7.61 -5.52 33.88
CA ARG A 186 -7.89 -4.56 32.80
C ARG A 186 -6.63 -3.88 32.32
N LYS A 187 -6.60 -3.65 31.00
CA LYS A 187 -5.53 -2.91 30.31
C LYS A 187 -6.07 -1.67 29.63
N TRP A 188 -5.30 -0.59 29.70
CA TRP A 188 -5.49 0.63 28.93
C TRP A 188 -4.25 0.85 28.09
N LEU A 189 -4.44 1.26 26.84
CA LEU A 189 -3.35 1.61 25.93
C LEU A 189 -3.43 3.11 25.64
N MET A 190 -2.34 3.84 25.85
CA MET A 190 -2.21 5.23 25.45
C MET A 190 -2.52 5.35 23.96
N ALA A 191 -3.23 6.37 23.47
CA ALA A 191 -3.58 6.48 22.05
C ALA A 191 -2.35 6.45 21.11
N PRO A 192 -2.48 5.99 19.85
CA PRO A 192 -1.37 5.93 18.88
C PRO A 192 -0.63 7.27 18.67
N GLY A 193 0.64 7.24 18.29
CA GLY A 193 1.47 8.40 17.92
C GLY A 193 2.79 8.50 18.71
N GLU A 194 3.53 9.59 18.53
CA GLU A 194 4.83 9.82 19.19
C GLU A 194 4.76 9.69 20.72
N ILE A 195 5.70 8.93 21.30
CA ILE A 195 5.83 8.80 22.75
C ILE A 195 6.67 9.97 23.28
N SER A 196 6.02 10.94 23.93
CA SER A 196 6.67 12.09 24.58
C SER A 196 6.35 12.13 26.07
N THR A 197 7.22 12.73 26.88
CA THR A 197 7.04 12.85 28.35
C THR A 197 5.66 13.40 28.72
N GLU A 198 5.22 14.46 28.04
CA GLU A 198 3.92 15.09 28.26
C GLU A 198 2.77 14.11 28.02
N ARG A 199 2.79 13.37 26.90
CA ARG A 199 1.74 12.40 26.58
C ARG A 199 1.68 11.25 27.58
N VAL A 200 2.84 10.77 28.04
CA VAL A 200 2.90 9.73 29.08
C VAL A 200 2.32 10.24 30.39
N GLN A 201 2.70 11.45 30.82
CA GLN A 201 2.19 12.06 32.04
C GLN A 201 0.67 12.27 31.98
N ASN A 202 0.17 12.78 30.87
CA ASN A 202 -1.27 12.97 30.66
C ASN A 202 -2.04 11.65 30.70
N PHE A 203 -1.50 10.60 30.07
CA PHE A 203 -2.10 9.26 30.09
C PHE A 203 -2.14 8.66 31.52
N CYS A 204 -1.04 8.78 32.27
CA CYS A 204 -0.98 8.33 33.66
C CYS A 204 -1.92 9.12 34.56
N ASN A 205 -1.97 10.45 34.44
CA ASN A 205 -2.87 11.28 35.23
C ASN A 205 -4.33 10.95 34.94
N ALA A 206 -4.71 10.79 33.67
CA ALA A 206 -6.07 10.36 33.29
C ALA A 206 -6.47 8.99 33.88
N PHE A 207 -5.51 8.06 34.02
CA PHE A 207 -5.75 6.78 34.68
C PHE A 207 -5.99 6.97 36.19
N LEU A 208 -5.16 7.77 36.86
CA LEU A 208 -5.26 8.04 38.29
C LEU A 208 -6.53 8.82 38.64
N ASP A 209 -6.96 9.73 37.77
CA ASP A 209 -8.16 10.55 37.93
C ASP A 209 -9.46 9.76 37.62
N GLY A 210 -9.35 8.51 37.15
CA GLY A 210 -10.49 7.65 36.85
C GLY A 210 -11.16 7.91 35.49
N GLU A 211 -10.59 8.77 34.65
CA GLU A 211 -11.18 9.20 33.38
C GLU A 211 -11.14 8.08 32.33
N LEU A 212 -10.06 7.29 32.30
CA LEU A 212 -9.93 6.16 31.37
C LEU A 212 -10.90 5.01 31.67
N GLN A 213 -11.33 4.90 32.91
CA GLN A 213 -12.26 3.88 33.39
C GLN A 213 -13.69 4.22 32.93
N LYS A 214 -14.05 5.51 32.92
CA LYS A 214 -15.36 6.02 32.48
C LYS A 214 -15.57 5.92 30.97
N GLN A 215 -14.51 6.15 30.18
CA GLN A 215 -14.60 6.12 28.70
C GLN A 215 -14.92 4.72 28.13
N ASN A 216 -14.52 3.66 28.83
CA ASN A 216 -14.76 2.29 28.37
C ASN A 216 -16.17 1.77 28.69
N GLU A 217 -16.89 2.34 29.65
CA GLU A 217 -18.27 1.92 29.98
C GLU A 217 -19.29 2.30 28.89
N ALA A 218 -18.96 3.25 28.02
CA ALA A 218 -19.78 3.62 26.85
C ALA A 218 -19.46 2.83 25.56
N GLY A 219 -18.45 1.95 25.59
CA GLY A 219 -17.88 1.32 24.38
C GLY A 219 -17.83 -0.21 24.37
N PHE A 220 -18.35 -0.90 25.38
CA PHE A 220 -18.45 -2.36 25.38
C PHE A 220 -19.70 -2.82 24.62
N SER A 221 -19.62 -2.93 23.29
CA SER A 221 -20.22 -4.09 22.62
C SER A 221 -19.08 -4.97 22.14
N GLU A 222 -19.13 -6.22 22.58
CA GLU A 222 -18.16 -7.29 22.44
C GLU A 222 -17.46 -7.37 21.07
N ASP A 223 -16.14 -7.52 21.11
CA ASP A 223 -15.50 -8.45 20.19
C ASP A 223 -14.46 -9.26 20.98
N ARG A 224 -14.99 -10.24 21.72
CA ARG A 224 -14.26 -11.41 22.20
C ARG A 224 -14.47 -12.51 21.17
N THR A 225 -13.40 -12.88 20.49
CA THR A 225 -13.13 -14.23 19.96
C THR A 225 -11.63 -14.16 19.63
N GLU A 226 -10.71 -14.80 20.36
CA GLU A 226 -10.58 -16.23 20.64
C GLU A 226 -11.04 -17.10 19.46
N LEU A 227 -10.00 -17.59 18.75
CA LEU A 227 -9.93 -18.42 17.55
C LEU A 227 -9.98 -17.69 16.19
#